data_AF-A0A428WEB9-F1
#
_entry.id   AF-A0A428WEB9-F1
#
_cell.length_a   1.000
_cell.length_b   1.000
_cell.length_c   1.000
_cell.angle_alpha   90.00
_cell.angle_beta   90.00
_cell.angle_gamma   90.00
#
_symmetry.space_group_name_H-M   'P 1'
#
loop_
_entity.id
_entity.type
_entity.pdbx_description
1 polymer ?
#
loop_
_entity_poly.entity_id
_entity_poly.type
_entity_poly.pdbx_seq_one_letter_code
_entity_poly.pdbx_strand_id
1 'polypeptide(L)'
;MFFRHSVLAVAVALSVALSAAACTSPAEQAQPAKPAGPQIVVGTMRVNLPVGATYTSHSQDGLLDGCVAEGTAVCEARLLDLRTSDPGAPINLPSTKRPFGWYTGTDAPTCITAASPPGQAAVATGSTLLESGFAPIGPKKAEYSRWKVTCENTAQNNQVRMWWLPTSKILVLEYGAFPGWDAKMDTLLAGATFG
;
A
#
# COMPACT_ATOMS: atom_id res chain seq x y z
N MET A 1 -19.90 30.38 60.88
CA MET A 1 -21.09 31.25 60.90
C MET A 1 -21.58 31.34 59.45
N PHE A 2 -22.61 30.58 59.01
CA PHE A 2 -24.07 30.85 59.10
C PHE A 2 -24.40 32.26 58.55
N PHE A 3 -25.23 32.48 57.52
CA PHE A 3 -26.63 32.07 57.25
C PHE A 3 -26.85 31.85 55.73
N ARG A 4 -27.53 30.80 55.22
CA ARG A 4 -29.00 30.61 54.96
C ARG A 4 -29.67 31.86 54.34
N HIS A 5 -30.39 31.77 53.21
CA HIS A 5 -31.82 31.40 53.12
C HIS A 5 -32.19 30.77 51.76
N SER A 6 -33.06 29.75 51.83
CA SER A 6 -33.79 29.08 50.76
C SER A 6 -35.01 29.88 50.32
N VAL A 7 -35.46 29.75 49.05
CA VAL A 7 -36.90 29.66 48.72
C VAL A 7 -37.11 28.69 47.56
N LEU A 8 -38.05 27.77 47.82
CA LEU A 8 -38.63 26.73 46.99
C LEU A 8 -39.65 27.34 45.99
N ALA A 9 -39.75 26.80 44.78
CA ALA A 9 -41.03 26.78 44.06
C ALA A 9 -41.10 25.55 43.14
N VAL A 10 -42.06 24.69 43.48
CA VAL A 10 -42.45 23.47 42.81
C VAL A 10 -43.39 23.82 41.65
N ALA A 11 -43.22 23.18 40.49
CA ALA A 11 -44.32 22.96 39.56
C ALA A 11 -44.17 21.59 38.89
N VAL A 12 -45.10 20.72 39.26
CA VAL A 12 -45.34 19.40 38.70
C VAL A 12 -46.03 19.57 37.36
N ALA A 13 -45.56 18.86 36.33
CA ALA A 13 -46.37 18.54 35.16
C ALA A 13 -46.05 17.10 34.73
N LEU A 14 -46.96 16.18 35.10
CA LEU A 14 -47.07 14.88 34.46
C LEU A 14 -47.46 15.09 32.99
N SER A 15 -46.78 14.40 32.09
CA SER A 15 -47.26 14.14 30.74
C SER A 15 -46.82 12.74 30.36
N VAL A 16 -47.74 11.79 30.50
CA VAL A 16 -47.63 10.45 29.93
C VAL A 16 -47.94 10.60 28.44
N ALA A 17 -46.95 10.31 27.59
CA ALA A 17 -47.17 10.05 26.17
C ALA A 17 -46.47 8.74 25.82
N LEU A 18 -47.27 7.68 25.65
CA LEU A 18 -46.87 6.48 24.93
C LEU A 18 -46.68 6.86 23.46
N SER A 19 -45.47 6.69 22.94
CA SER A 19 -45.21 6.63 21.50
C SER A 19 -44.27 5.47 21.22
N ALA A 20 -44.82 4.42 20.64
CA ALA A 20 -44.05 3.40 19.93
C ALA A 20 -43.51 4.03 18.63
N ALA A 21 -42.20 3.97 18.39
CA ALA A 21 -41.63 4.26 17.09
C ALA A 21 -40.26 3.56 16.91
N ALA A 22 -40.30 2.53 16.07
CA ALA A 22 -39.27 1.97 15.20
C ALA A 22 -37.78 2.24 15.49
N CYS A 23 -37.03 1.15 15.67
CA CYS A 23 -35.60 1.06 15.40
C CYS A 23 -35.29 1.63 14.01
N THR A 24 -34.70 2.82 13.95
CA THR A 24 -34.15 3.36 12.71
C THR A 24 -32.66 3.48 12.94
N SER A 25 -31.92 2.47 12.49
CA SER A 25 -30.46 2.56 12.34
C SER A 25 -30.14 3.78 11.48
N PRO A 26 -29.13 4.59 11.81
CA PRO A 26 -28.63 5.57 10.86
C PRO A 26 -28.17 4.78 9.63
N ALA A 27 -28.81 5.03 8.49
CA ALA A 27 -28.28 4.61 7.21
C ALA A 27 -26.87 5.21 7.10
N GLU A 28 -25.86 4.34 7.16
CA GLU A 28 -24.50 4.67 6.79
C GLU A 28 -24.56 5.22 5.37
N GLN A 29 -24.50 6.56 5.27
CA GLN A 29 -24.46 7.25 4.01
C GLN A 29 -23.22 6.75 3.28
N ALA A 30 -23.42 5.86 2.31
CA ALA A 30 -22.38 5.38 1.42
C ALA A 30 -21.74 6.62 0.79
N GLN A 31 -20.54 6.97 1.26
CA GLN A 31 -19.76 8.04 0.64
C GLN A 31 -19.63 7.71 -0.85
N PRO A 32 -19.79 8.70 -1.74
CA PRO A 32 -19.58 8.50 -3.16
C PRO A 32 -18.21 7.83 -3.35
N ALA A 33 -18.20 6.64 -3.97
CA ALA A 33 -16.97 5.93 -4.23
C ALA A 33 -16.02 6.86 -4.97
N LYS A 34 -14.87 7.15 -4.36
CA LYS A 34 -13.80 7.92 -5.00
C LYS A 34 -13.53 7.27 -6.37
N PRO A 35 -13.46 8.03 -7.48
CA PRO A 35 -13.21 7.45 -8.79
C PRO A 35 -11.95 6.60 -8.71
N ALA A 36 -12.13 5.31 -8.97
CA ALA A 36 -11.07 4.31 -8.94
C ALA A 36 -10.60 4.10 -10.38
N GLY A 37 -9.28 3.98 -10.58
CA GLY A 37 -8.71 3.66 -11.88
C GLY A 37 -8.98 2.20 -12.27
N PRO A 38 -8.31 1.69 -13.32
CA PRO A 38 -8.52 0.33 -13.79
C PRO A 38 -8.26 -0.69 -12.69
N GLN A 39 -9.09 -1.74 -12.66
CA GLN A 39 -8.89 -2.88 -11.78
C GLN A 39 -7.92 -3.88 -12.40
N ILE A 40 -7.01 -4.40 -11.59
CA ILE A 40 -6.08 -5.47 -11.97
C ILE A 40 -6.13 -6.63 -10.98
N VAL A 41 -5.61 -7.78 -11.40
CA VAL A 41 -5.49 -8.99 -10.58
C VAL A 41 -4.03 -9.43 -10.57
N VAL A 42 -3.49 -9.66 -9.38
CA VAL A 42 -2.13 -10.16 -9.14
C VAL A 42 -2.23 -11.37 -8.21
N GLY A 43 -2.11 -12.56 -8.78
CA GLY A 43 -2.40 -13.80 -8.07
C GLY A 43 -3.82 -13.83 -7.54
N THR A 44 -3.98 -13.89 -6.22
CA THR A 44 -5.30 -13.84 -5.57
C THR A 44 -5.74 -12.42 -5.16
N MET A 45 -4.87 -11.41 -5.31
CA MET A 45 -5.15 -10.03 -4.93
C MET A 45 -5.77 -9.26 -6.10
N ARG A 46 -6.84 -8.51 -5.84
CA ARG A 46 -7.41 -7.53 -6.77
C ARG A 46 -7.25 -6.14 -6.21
N VAL A 47 -6.81 -5.21 -7.04
CA VAL A 47 -6.62 -3.79 -6.66
C VAL A 47 -7.13 -2.88 -7.75
N ASN A 48 -7.63 -1.70 -7.37
CA ASN A 48 -7.90 -0.64 -8.32
C ASN A 48 -6.69 0.30 -8.34
N LEU A 49 -6.13 0.54 -9.53
CA LEU A 49 -5.01 1.45 -9.68
C LEU A 49 -5.44 2.91 -9.45
N PRO A 50 -4.51 3.81 -9.11
CA PRO A 50 -4.73 5.25 -9.17
C PRO A 50 -5.28 5.66 -10.53
N VAL A 51 -6.13 6.69 -10.55
CA VAL A 51 -6.60 7.29 -11.81
C VAL A 51 -5.40 7.76 -12.62
N GLY A 52 -5.33 7.36 -13.89
CA GLY A 52 -4.23 7.69 -14.79
C GLY A 52 -3.02 6.75 -14.71
N ALA A 53 -3.02 5.79 -13.77
CA ALA A 53 -1.99 4.77 -13.71
C ALA A 53 -2.31 3.59 -14.64
N THR A 54 -1.25 3.01 -15.21
CA THR A 54 -1.27 1.79 -16.01
C THR A 54 -0.55 0.65 -15.31
N TYR A 55 -0.88 -0.58 -15.67
CA TYR A 55 -0.19 -1.79 -15.21
C TYR A 55 0.29 -2.62 -16.38
N THR A 56 1.56 -3.00 -16.35
CA THR A 56 2.17 -3.88 -17.33
C THR A 56 2.20 -5.29 -16.76
N SER A 57 1.30 -6.17 -17.23
CA SER A 57 1.30 -7.57 -16.79
C SER A 57 2.53 -8.32 -17.28
N HIS A 58 2.82 -8.19 -18.58
CA HIS A 58 3.99 -8.76 -19.23
C HIS A 58 4.58 -7.77 -20.24
N SER A 59 5.89 -7.74 -20.27
CA SER A 59 6.73 -6.95 -21.17
C SER A 59 7.59 -7.88 -22.02
N GLN A 60 8.02 -7.40 -23.19
CA GLN A 60 8.77 -8.23 -24.14
C GLN A 60 10.11 -8.72 -23.58
N ASP A 61 10.73 -7.94 -22.70
CA ASP A 61 12.02 -8.22 -22.06
C ASP A 61 11.88 -8.68 -20.60
N GLY A 62 10.66 -8.75 -20.07
CA GLY A 62 10.38 -9.08 -18.66
C GLY A 62 10.74 -7.98 -17.66
N LEU A 63 11.34 -6.86 -18.10
CA LEU A 63 11.87 -5.83 -17.21
C LEU A 63 10.76 -4.95 -16.63
N LEU A 64 9.59 -4.88 -17.25
CA LEU A 64 8.47 -4.08 -16.77
C LEU A 64 7.32 -4.93 -16.25
N ASP A 65 7.52 -6.23 -16.08
CA ASP A 65 6.49 -7.13 -15.54
C ASP A 65 6.06 -6.68 -14.14
N GLY A 66 4.76 -6.56 -13.96
CA GLY A 66 4.14 -6.10 -12.73
C GLY A 66 4.25 -4.59 -12.49
N CYS A 67 4.82 -3.81 -13.40
CA CYS A 67 5.02 -2.37 -13.17
C CYS A 67 3.71 -1.60 -13.18
N VAL A 68 3.54 -0.76 -12.15
CA VAL A 68 2.55 0.31 -12.10
C VAL A 68 3.26 1.62 -12.39
N ALA A 69 2.69 2.42 -13.29
CA ALA A 69 3.25 3.66 -13.78
C ALA A 69 2.16 4.70 -14.00
N GLU A 70 2.41 5.96 -13.63
CA GLU A 70 1.55 7.11 -13.92
C GLU A 70 2.27 8.17 -14.75
N GLY A 71 1.54 8.79 -15.69
CA GLY A 71 2.09 9.87 -16.52
C GLY A 71 3.25 9.40 -17.39
N THR A 72 4.44 9.98 -17.19
CA THR A 72 5.65 9.67 -17.97
C THR A 72 6.61 8.73 -17.23
N ALA A 73 6.29 8.34 -15.99
CA ALA A 73 7.13 7.39 -15.27
C ALA A 73 7.01 6.02 -15.92
N VAL A 74 8.11 5.27 -15.94
CA VAL A 74 8.12 3.94 -16.58
C VAL A 74 7.75 2.84 -15.57
N CYS A 75 8.14 2.99 -14.30
CA CYS A 75 7.77 2.08 -13.22
C CYS A 75 7.98 2.76 -11.86
N GLU A 76 6.89 2.97 -11.12
CA GLU A 76 6.91 3.59 -9.78
C GLU A 76 6.60 2.57 -8.68
N ALA A 77 5.95 1.47 -9.04
CA ALA A 77 5.75 0.34 -8.17
C ALA A 77 5.74 -0.96 -8.97
N ARG A 78 5.96 -2.10 -8.31
CA ARG A 78 5.73 -3.42 -8.84
C ARG A 78 4.77 -4.20 -7.96
N LEU A 79 3.77 -4.81 -8.57
CA LEU A 79 2.87 -5.77 -7.92
C LEU A 79 3.08 -7.12 -8.61
N LEU A 80 3.60 -8.10 -7.87
CA LEU A 80 4.09 -9.36 -8.41
C LEU A 80 3.43 -10.55 -7.72
N ASP A 81 3.03 -11.55 -8.52
CA ASP A 81 2.77 -12.90 -8.06
C ASP A 81 4.06 -13.72 -8.23
N LEU A 82 4.75 -14.01 -7.13
CA LEU A 82 6.00 -14.76 -7.15
C LEU A 82 5.80 -16.28 -7.35
N ARG A 83 4.57 -16.74 -7.64
CA ARG A 83 4.31 -18.13 -8.10
C ARG A 83 4.42 -18.26 -9.60
N THR A 84 4.19 -17.16 -10.33
CA THR A 84 4.21 -17.14 -11.80
C THR A 84 5.55 -16.70 -12.36
N SER A 85 6.54 -16.38 -11.50
CA SER A 85 7.94 -16.28 -11.92
C SER A 85 8.40 -17.61 -12.51
N ASP A 86 9.25 -17.56 -13.54
CA ASP A 86 9.83 -18.74 -14.19
C ASP A 86 10.22 -19.80 -13.12
N PRO A 87 9.59 -21.00 -13.12
CA PRO A 87 9.86 -22.03 -12.12
C PRO A 87 11.32 -22.50 -12.10
N GLY A 88 12.06 -22.29 -13.20
CA GLY A 88 13.49 -22.59 -13.29
C GLY A 88 14.40 -21.45 -12.83
N ALA A 89 13.87 -20.23 -12.68
CA ALA A 89 14.66 -19.08 -12.25
C ALA A 89 14.72 -19.03 -10.71
N PRO A 90 15.91 -19.17 -10.10
CA PRO A 90 16.03 -19.02 -8.66
C PRO A 90 15.68 -17.58 -8.26
N ILE A 91 14.79 -17.44 -7.27
CA ILE A 91 14.46 -16.16 -6.66
C ILE A 91 14.92 -16.11 -5.20
N ASN A 92 15.34 -14.93 -4.77
CA ASN A 92 15.53 -14.64 -3.36
C ASN A 92 14.20 -14.17 -2.76
N LEU A 93 13.66 -14.89 -1.78
CA LEU A 93 12.43 -14.46 -1.13
C LEU A 93 12.62 -13.10 -0.41
N PRO A 94 11.58 -12.27 -0.37
CA PRO A 94 11.59 -11.04 0.42
C PRO A 94 11.86 -11.31 1.90
N SER A 95 12.71 -10.51 2.54
CA SER A 95 13.05 -10.68 3.96
C SER A 95 13.76 -9.47 4.54
N THR A 96 13.33 -8.98 5.71
CA THR A 96 14.02 -7.92 6.47
C THR A 96 15.36 -8.33 7.06
N LYS A 97 15.68 -9.63 7.06
CA LYS A 97 16.90 -10.19 7.64
C LYS A 97 18.05 -10.33 6.63
N ARG A 98 17.83 -9.93 5.37
CA ARG A 98 18.80 -10.04 4.27
C ARG A 98 19.19 -8.65 3.77
N PRO A 99 20.47 -8.42 3.41
CA PRO A 99 20.84 -7.25 2.60
C PRO A 99 20.01 -7.21 1.32
N PHE A 100 19.52 -6.03 0.96
CA PHE A 100 18.60 -5.86 -0.18
C PHE A 100 17.40 -6.81 -0.10
N GLY A 101 16.83 -6.92 1.10
CA GLY A 101 15.71 -7.81 1.42
C GLY A 101 14.46 -7.63 0.55
N TRP A 102 14.37 -6.50 -0.14
CA TRP A 102 13.31 -6.16 -1.10
C TRP A 102 13.57 -6.68 -2.52
N TYR A 103 14.80 -7.08 -2.84
CA TYR A 103 15.18 -7.53 -4.17
C TYR A 103 15.05 -9.05 -4.31
N THR A 104 14.30 -9.50 -5.32
CA THR A 104 14.02 -10.93 -5.55
C THR A 104 14.92 -11.60 -6.57
N GLY A 105 15.68 -10.81 -7.36
CA GLY A 105 16.66 -11.34 -8.30
C GLY A 105 17.88 -11.95 -7.60
N THR A 106 18.69 -12.66 -8.36
CA THR A 106 19.95 -13.28 -7.91
C THR A 106 21.19 -12.51 -8.39
N ASP A 107 20.99 -11.53 -9.25
CA ASP A 107 21.96 -10.55 -9.71
C ASP A 107 22.04 -9.32 -8.79
N ALA A 108 22.78 -8.29 -9.21
CA ALA A 108 22.92 -7.07 -8.43
C ALA A 108 21.61 -6.25 -8.50
N PRO A 109 21.06 -5.79 -7.35
CA PRO A 109 19.88 -4.94 -7.34
C PRO A 109 20.17 -3.60 -8.03
N THR A 110 19.13 -2.99 -8.60
CA THR A 110 19.23 -1.69 -9.27
C THR A 110 18.32 -0.64 -8.61
N CYS A 111 18.72 0.62 -8.72
CA CYS A 111 18.02 1.76 -8.15
C CYS A 111 16.92 2.28 -9.08
N ILE A 112 15.82 1.53 -9.15
CA ILE A 112 14.67 1.93 -9.96
C ILE A 112 14.10 3.24 -9.42
N THR A 113 13.89 4.21 -10.30
CA THR A 113 13.23 5.49 -10.01
C THR A 113 12.36 5.89 -11.20
N ALA A 114 11.50 6.89 -11.04
CA ALA A 114 10.73 7.44 -12.17
C ALA A 114 11.63 7.90 -13.34
N ALA A 115 12.86 8.36 -13.05
CA ALA A 115 13.83 8.82 -14.04
C ALA A 115 14.79 7.72 -14.54
N SER A 116 14.78 6.53 -13.94
CA SER A 116 15.71 5.44 -14.27
C SER A 116 15.01 4.10 -14.07
N PRO A 117 14.32 3.60 -15.11
CA PRO A 117 13.57 2.36 -15.04
C PRO A 117 14.44 1.11 -14.93
N PRO A 118 13.81 -0.06 -14.69
CA PRO A 118 14.46 -1.35 -14.86
C PRO A 118 15.27 -1.45 -16.16
N GLY A 119 16.47 -2.02 -16.09
CA GLY A 119 17.40 -2.15 -17.23
C GLY A 119 18.26 -0.90 -17.53
N GLN A 120 17.89 0.27 -17.00
CA GLN A 120 18.64 1.53 -17.17
C GLN A 120 19.04 2.17 -15.83
N ALA A 121 18.56 1.61 -14.72
CA ALA A 121 18.89 2.04 -13.37
C ALA A 121 20.33 1.68 -12.97
N ALA A 122 20.98 2.56 -12.21
CA ALA A 122 22.29 2.29 -11.66
C ALA A 122 22.25 1.14 -10.64
N VAL A 123 23.39 0.49 -10.44
CA VAL A 123 23.51 -0.57 -9.43
C VAL A 123 23.31 0.00 -8.04
N ALA A 124 22.54 -0.70 -7.21
CA ALA A 124 22.40 -0.41 -5.80
C ALA A 124 23.62 -0.96 -5.04
N THR A 125 24.33 -0.06 -4.37
CA THR A 125 25.56 -0.36 -3.61
C THR A 125 25.31 -0.50 -2.10
N GLY A 126 24.13 -0.09 -1.62
CA GLY A 126 23.74 -0.26 -0.22
C GLY A 126 22.23 -0.28 -0.02
N SER A 127 21.79 -0.92 1.07
CA SER A 127 20.38 -0.98 1.48
C SER A 127 20.28 -1.04 2.99
N THR A 128 19.81 0.04 3.61
CA THR A 128 19.64 0.16 5.06
C THR A 128 18.16 0.10 5.41
N LEU A 129 17.79 -0.82 6.29
CA LEU A 129 16.41 -0.92 6.78
C LEU A 129 16.11 0.29 7.67
N LEU A 130 15.09 1.06 7.30
CA LEU A 130 14.61 2.22 8.07
C LEU A 130 13.45 1.85 8.98
N GLU A 131 12.54 1.02 8.47
CA GLU A 131 11.30 0.64 9.15
C GLU A 131 10.95 -0.80 8.81
N SER A 132 10.35 -1.52 9.76
CA SER A 132 9.78 -2.84 9.52
C SER A 132 8.62 -3.14 10.47
N GLY A 133 7.77 -4.07 10.08
CA GLY A 133 6.63 -4.50 10.87
C GLY A 133 5.58 -5.17 10.00
N PHE A 134 4.32 -4.82 10.25
CA PHE A 134 3.20 -5.26 9.43
C PHE A 134 2.36 -4.07 8.99
N ALA A 135 1.94 -4.08 7.74
CA ALA A 135 1.02 -3.08 7.18
C ALA A 135 -0.19 -3.77 6.52
N PRO A 136 -1.36 -3.11 6.50
CA PRO A 136 -2.54 -3.68 5.86
C PRO A 136 -2.38 -3.71 4.33
N ILE A 137 -2.92 -4.78 3.73
CA ILE A 137 -3.30 -4.83 2.32
C ILE A 137 -4.73 -5.38 2.31
N GLY A 138 -5.70 -4.50 2.13
CA GLY A 138 -7.11 -4.82 2.25
C GLY A 138 -7.41 -5.48 3.60
N PRO A 139 -8.10 -6.64 3.62
CA PRO A 139 -8.38 -7.38 4.86
C PRO A 139 -7.17 -8.19 5.39
N LYS A 140 -6.04 -8.22 4.68
CA LYS A 140 -4.84 -8.98 5.08
C LYS A 140 -3.79 -8.08 5.72
N LYS A 141 -2.84 -8.69 6.44
CA LYS A 141 -1.62 -8.04 6.93
C LYS A 141 -0.43 -8.59 6.16
N ALA A 142 0.38 -7.69 5.60
CA ALA A 142 1.62 -8.01 4.91
C ALA A 142 2.81 -7.67 5.81
N GLU A 143 3.91 -8.42 5.68
CA GLU A 143 5.20 -8.00 6.21
C GLU A 143 5.62 -6.72 5.50
N TYR A 144 5.81 -5.66 6.27
CA TYR A 144 6.17 -4.35 5.75
C TYR A 144 7.63 -4.03 6.05
N SER A 145 8.28 -3.37 5.11
CA SER A 145 9.56 -2.72 5.35
C SER A 145 9.79 -1.51 4.48
N ARG A 146 10.57 -0.56 5.00
CA ARG A 146 11.06 0.61 4.28
C ARG A 146 12.58 0.62 4.33
N TRP A 147 13.20 0.85 3.19
CA TRP A 147 14.66 0.82 3.03
C TRP A 147 15.15 2.14 2.45
N LYS A 148 16.30 2.60 2.93
CA LYS A 148 17.12 3.59 2.23
C LYS A 148 18.07 2.85 1.30
N VAL A 149 18.05 3.18 0.02
CA VAL A 149 18.91 2.56 -0.99
C VAL A 149 20.00 3.55 -1.39
N THR A 150 21.24 3.09 -1.36
CA THR A 150 22.41 3.80 -1.88
C THR A 150 22.75 3.22 -3.25
N CYS A 151 23.05 4.09 -4.20
CA CYS A 151 23.25 3.77 -5.60
C CYS A 151 24.64 4.20 -6.05
N GLU A 152 25.17 3.54 -7.07
CA GLU A 152 26.41 3.95 -7.73
C GLU A 152 26.30 5.40 -8.24
N ASN A 153 25.20 5.72 -8.92
CA ASN A 153 24.82 7.10 -9.18
C ASN A 153 24.05 7.67 -7.98
N THR A 154 24.69 8.51 -7.17
CA THR A 154 24.10 9.08 -5.95
C THR A 154 22.86 9.94 -6.20
N ALA A 155 22.67 10.47 -7.42
CA ALA A 155 21.45 11.18 -7.80
C ALA A 155 20.21 10.27 -7.87
N GLN A 156 20.40 8.95 -7.91
CA GLN A 156 19.34 7.94 -7.91
C GLN A 156 19.12 7.31 -6.53
N ASN A 157 19.84 7.76 -5.49
CA ASN A 157 19.58 7.35 -4.11
C ASN A 157 18.10 7.55 -3.78
N ASN A 158 17.47 6.52 -3.23
CA ASN A 158 16.03 6.55 -3.01
C ASN A 158 15.61 5.80 -1.75
N GLN A 159 14.30 5.67 -1.58
CA GLN A 159 13.73 4.72 -0.66
C GLN A 159 12.85 3.71 -1.40
N VAL A 160 12.82 2.49 -0.86
CA VAL A 160 11.94 1.41 -1.32
C VAL A 160 11.01 1.06 -0.17
N ARG A 161 9.70 0.98 -0.44
CA ARG A 161 8.74 0.39 0.48
C ARG A 161 8.32 -0.97 -0.05
N MET A 162 8.16 -1.93 0.83
CA MET A 162 7.86 -3.31 0.48
C MET A 162 6.73 -3.83 1.35
N TRP A 163 5.78 -4.51 0.72
CA TRP A 163 4.76 -5.31 1.39
C TRP A 163 4.81 -6.73 0.84
N TRP A 164 5.02 -7.69 1.73
CA TRP A 164 5.17 -9.10 1.39
C TRP A 164 4.08 -9.94 2.05
N LEU A 165 3.32 -10.68 1.23
CA LEU A 165 2.32 -11.65 1.67
C LEU A 165 2.87 -13.07 1.48
N PRO A 166 3.55 -13.66 2.48
CA PRO A 166 4.32 -14.91 2.32
C PRO A 166 3.47 -16.12 1.94
N THR A 167 2.21 -16.17 2.38
CA THR A 167 1.28 -17.27 2.08
C THR A 167 0.76 -17.20 0.65
N SER A 168 0.33 -16.02 0.21
CA SER A 168 -0.19 -15.80 -1.15
C SER A 168 0.92 -15.60 -2.18
N LYS A 169 2.18 -15.46 -1.73
CA LYS A 169 3.37 -15.17 -2.53
C LYS A 169 3.25 -13.89 -3.35
N ILE A 170 2.57 -12.88 -2.81
CA ILE A 170 2.37 -11.59 -3.46
C ILE A 170 3.34 -10.58 -2.87
N LEU A 171 4.12 -9.93 -3.74
CA LEU A 171 5.06 -8.89 -3.39
C LEU A 171 4.61 -7.57 -4.00
N VAL A 172 4.55 -6.53 -3.18
CA VAL A 172 4.40 -5.15 -3.62
C VAL A 172 5.66 -4.38 -3.28
N LEU A 173 6.25 -3.72 -4.27
CA LEU A 173 7.37 -2.81 -4.12
C LEU A 173 6.97 -1.43 -4.60
N GLU A 174 7.26 -0.41 -3.81
CA GLU A 174 7.23 0.98 -4.22
C GLU A 174 8.66 1.48 -4.39
N TYR A 175 8.97 2.04 -5.55
CA TYR A 175 10.29 2.58 -5.88
C TYR A 175 10.27 4.10 -5.79
N GLY A 176 11.39 4.69 -5.37
CA GLY A 176 11.47 6.15 -5.32
C GLY A 176 10.59 6.80 -4.25
N ALA A 177 10.22 6.06 -3.19
CA ALA A 177 9.16 6.41 -2.24
C ALA A 177 9.23 7.88 -1.77
N PHE A 178 8.14 8.62 -2.01
CA PHE A 178 7.99 10.04 -1.67
C PHE A 178 6.53 10.32 -1.25
N PRO A 179 6.24 11.36 -0.44
CA PRO A 179 4.95 11.50 0.23
C PRO A 179 3.71 11.44 -0.68
N GLY A 180 3.80 11.96 -1.90
CA GLY A 180 2.70 11.96 -2.87
C GLY A 180 2.38 10.57 -3.41
N TRP A 181 3.39 9.77 -3.74
CA TRP A 181 3.22 8.40 -4.21
C TRP A 181 2.95 7.43 -3.05
N ASP A 182 3.58 7.66 -1.88
CA ASP A 182 3.35 6.90 -0.66
C ASP A 182 1.85 6.81 -0.34
N ALA A 183 1.16 7.96 -0.36
CA ALA A 183 -0.27 8.05 -0.06
C ALA A 183 -1.15 7.38 -1.12
N LYS A 184 -0.74 7.41 -2.40
CA LYS A 184 -1.43 6.71 -3.49
C LYS A 184 -1.30 5.19 -3.32
N MET A 185 -0.09 4.71 -2.99
CA MET A 185 0.16 3.30 -2.69
C MET A 185 -0.63 2.83 -1.48
N ASP A 186 -0.65 3.60 -0.39
CA ASP A 186 -1.43 3.26 0.81
C ASP A 186 -2.93 3.17 0.50
N THR A 187 -3.45 4.11 -0.31
CA THR A 187 -4.85 4.09 -0.75
C THR A 187 -5.15 2.87 -1.64
N LEU A 188 -4.28 2.57 -2.61
CA LEU A 188 -4.41 1.40 -3.49
C LEU A 188 -4.47 0.12 -2.64
N LEU A 189 -3.52 -0.04 -1.72
CA LEU A 189 -3.37 -1.26 -0.93
C LEU A 189 -4.48 -1.41 0.12
N ALA A 190 -4.97 -0.31 0.70
CA ALA A 190 -6.13 -0.35 1.58
C ALA A 190 -7.40 -0.85 0.87
N GLY A 191 -7.55 -0.55 -0.42
CA GLY A 191 -8.67 -0.99 -1.26
C GLY A 191 -8.52 -2.41 -1.82
N ALA A 192 -7.44 -3.12 -1.51
CA ALA A 192 -7.21 -4.47 -2.03
C ALA A 192 -8.26 -5.47 -1.55
N THR A 193 -8.62 -6.42 -2.40
CA THR A 193 -9.49 -7.56 -2.05
C THR A 193 -8.82 -8.87 -2.46
N PHE A 194 -9.30 -9.99 -1.91
CA PHE A 194 -8.72 -11.31 -2.17
C PHE A 194 -9.81 -12.32 -2.50
N GLY A 195 -9.54 -13.17 -3.49
CA GLY A 195 -10.41 -14.27 -3.93
C GLY A 195 -9.75 -15.63 -3.87
#